data_AF-A0A8C8D613-F1
#
_entry.id   AF-A0A8C8D613-F1
#
_cell.length_a   1.000
_cell.length_b   1.000
_cell.length_c   1.000
_cell.angle_alpha   90.00
_cell.angle_beta   90.00
_cell.angle_gamma   90.00
#
_symmetry.space_group_name_H-M   'P 1'
#
loop_
_entity.id
_entity.type
_entity.pdbx_description
1 polymer ?
#
loop_
_entity_poly.entity_id
_entity_poly.type
_entity_poly.pdbx_seq_one_letter_code
_entity_poly.pdbx_strand_id
1 'polypeptide(L)' 'MMKERMECGAVVINVYIYVTGGYSYSKGTYLQSIEKYDPELDTWEVVGNPPSQSFVPY' A
#
# COMPACT_ATOMS: atom_id res chain seq x y z
N MET A 1 5.37 11.36 1.93
CA MET A 1 6.28 10.67 2.89
C MET A 1 6.23 9.19 2.62
N MET A 2 7.37 8.56 2.35
CA MET A 2 7.52 7.11 2.36
C MET A 2 7.30 6.60 3.78
N LYS A 3 6.48 5.56 3.95
CA LYS A 3 6.28 4.88 5.23
C LYS A 3 7.11 3.61 5.22
N GLU A 4 7.95 3.41 6.23
CA GLU A 4 8.58 2.12 6.42
C GLU A 4 7.52 1.07 6.72
N ARG A 5 7.64 -0.08 6.07
CA ARG A 5 6.69 -1.17 6.19
C ARG A 5 7.43 -2.50 6.11
N MET A 6 6.93 -3.46 6.86
CA MET A 6 7.34 -4.86 6.82
C MET A 6 6.12 -5.72 6.51
N GLU A 7 6.34 -6.93 6.00
CA GLU A 7 5.26 -7.88 5.67
C GLU A 7 4.22 -7.33 4.66
N CYS A 8 4.64 -6.40 3.82
CA CYS A 8 3.77 -5.84 2.77
C CYS A 8 3.73 -6.73 1.53
N GLY A 9 2.62 -6.65 0.78
CA GLY A 9 2.52 -7.20 -0.56
C GLY A 9 3.03 -6.19 -1.59
N ALA A 10 3.78 -6.65 -2.58
CA ALA A 10 4.22 -5.84 -3.71
C ALA A 10 3.93 -6.55 -5.03
N VAL A 11 3.49 -5.80 -6.04
CA VAL A 11 3.21 -6.32 -7.38
C VAL A 11 3.56 -5.28 -8.44
N VAL A 12 4.03 -5.74 -9.61
CA VAL A 12 4.19 -4.89 -10.79
C VAL A 12 2.93 -4.98 -11.64
N ILE A 13 2.33 -3.83 -11.97
CA ILE A 13 1.20 -3.74 -12.90
C ILE A 13 1.60 -2.71 -13.97
N ASN A 14 1.71 -3.17 -15.20
CA ASN A 14 2.31 -2.42 -16.31
C ASN A 14 3.75 -1.97 -15.98
N VAL A 15 3.99 -0.66 -15.92
CA VAL A 15 5.29 -0.03 -15.61
C VAL A 15 5.39 0.41 -14.14
N TYR A 16 4.33 0.25 -13.35
CA TYR A 16 4.25 0.77 -11.99
C TYR A 16 4.41 -0.35 -10.96
N ILE A 17 5.02 -0.01 -9.82
CA ILE A 17 5.06 -0.90 -8.65
C ILE A 17 3.96 -0.48 -7.69
N TYR A 18 3.14 -1.44 -7.26
CA TYR A 18 2.12 -1.22 -6.24
C TYR A 18 2.52 -1.96 -4.97
N VAL A 19 2.40 -1.27 -3.85
CA VAL A 19 2.66 -1.81 -2.52
C VAL A 19 1.42 -1.62 -1.66
N THR A 20 0.99 -2.67 -0.99
CA THR A 20 -0.21 -2.67 -0.15
C THR A 20 0.05 -3.32 1.20
N GLY A 21 -0.68 -2.88 2.21
CA GLY A 21 -0.63 -3.50 3.53
C GLY A 21 0.69 -3.27 4.25
N GLY A 22 1.00 -4.22 5.14
CA GLY A 22 2.21 -4.26 5.96
C GLY A 22 2.04 -3.57 7.30
N TYR A 23 3.02 -3.79 8.17
CA TYR A 23 3.10 -3.20 9.51
C TYR A 23 4.17 -2.13 9.55
N SER A 24 3.84 -0.96 10.13
CA SER A 24 4.81 0.10 10.40
C SER A 24 5.18 0.06 11.86
N TYR A 25 6.46 -0.24 12.15
CA TYR A 25 6.96 -0.30 13.51
C TYR A 25 6.99 1.09 14.17
N SER A 26 7.31 2.16 13.41
CA SER A 26 7.32 3.52 13.96
C SER A 26 5.91 3.99 14.37
N LYS A 27 4.87 3.50 13.68
CA LYS A 27 3.48 3.84 13.98
C LYS A 27 2.78 2.84 14.89
N GLY A 28 3.39 1.66 15.12
CA GLY A 28 2.79 0.58 15.89
C GLY A 28 1.47 0.08 15.31
N THR A 29 1.29 0.12 13.98
CA THR A 29 0.01 -0.21 13.35
C THR A 29 0.14 -0.76 11.93
N TYR A 30 -0.91 -1.47 11.49
CA TYR A 30 -1.04 -1.95 10.12
C TYR A 30 -1.40 -0.81 9.17
N LEU A 31 -0.68 -0.75 8.05
CA LEU A 31 -0.94 0.18 6.98
C LEU A 31 -2.05 -0.37 6.10
N GLN A 32 -3.06 0.46 5.83
CA GLN A 32 -4.14 0.15 4.89
C GLN A 32 -3.96 0.89 3.55
N SER A 33 -2.87 1.63 3.36
CA SER A 33 -2.64 2.35 2.10
C SER A 33 -2.12 1.42 1.00
N ILE A 34 -2.61 1.68 -0.20
CA ILE A 34 -2.04 1.23 -1.47
C ILE A 34 -1.20 2.39 -2.01
N GLU A 35 0.08 2.13 -2.23
CA GLU A 35 1.03 3.10 -2.75
C GLU A 35 1.55 2.64 -4.11
N LYS A 36 1.60 3.57 -5.07
CA LYS A 36 2.09 3.34 -6.43
C LYS A 36 3.42 4.06 -6.62
N TYR A 37 4.40 3.37 -7.14
CA TYR A 37 5.66 3.92 -7.63
C TYR A 37 5.58 4.17 -9.13
N ASP A 38 5.90 5.39 -9.53
CA ASP A 38 6.13 5.79 -10.91
C ASP A 38 7.65 5.88 -11.16
N PRO A 39 8.24 4.97 -11.97
CA PRO A 39 9.68 5.01 -12.24
C PRO A 39 10.10 6.14 -13.18
N GLU A 40 9.19 6.72 -13.97
CA GLU A 40 9.53 7.87 -14.83
C GLU A 40 9.68 9.15 -14.01
N LEU A 41 8.84 9.29 -12.98
CA LEU A 41 8.85 10.45 -12.08
C LEU A 41 9.68 10.23 -10.81
N ASP A 42 10.16 9.00 -10.60
CA ASP A 42 10.82 8.54 -9.36
C ASP A 42 10.04 8.93 -8.09
N THR A 43 8.72 8.70 -8.12
CA THR A 43 7.83 9.14 -7.06
C THR A 43 6.89 8.05 -6.57
N TRP A 44 6.53 8.15 -5.30
CA TRP A 44 5.49 7.34 -4.68
C TRP A 44 4.26 8.19 -4.40
N GLU A 45 3.08 7.67 -4.76
CA GLU A 45 1.80 8.27 -4.43
C GLU A 45 0.86 7.28 -3.74
N VAL A 46 -0.01 7.78 -2.84
CA VAL A 46 -1.07 6.97 -2.23
C VAL A 46 -2.25 6.95 -3.18
N VAL A 47 -2.57 5.77 -3.72
CA VAL A 47 -3.64 5.61 -4.73
C VAL A 47 -4.97 5.14 -4.13
N GLY A 48 -5.00 4.81 -2.85
CA GLY A 48 -6.22 4.44 -2.13
C GLY A 48 -5.97 3.51 -0.97
N ASN A 49 -7.05 2.92 -0.45
CA ASN A 49 -7.03 1.82 0.51
C ASN A 49 -7.77 0.62 -0.11
N PRO A 50 -7.47 -0.62 0.30
CA PRO A 50 -8.31 -1.77 -0.04
C PRO A 50 -9.75 -1.49 0.39
N PRO A 51 -10.75 -2.06 -0.32
CA PRO A 51 -12.13 -2.00 0.14
C PRO A 51 -12.20 -2.52 1.58
N SER A 52 -12.86 -1.77 2.47
CA SER A 52 -13.16 -2.27 3.80
C SER A 52 -13.94 -3.56 3.63
N GLN A 53 -13.55 -4.60 4.37
CA GLN A 53 -14.23 -5.87 4.35
C GLN A 53 -15.64 -5.63 4.92
N SER A 54 -16.61 -5.34 4.05
CA SER A 54 -18.01 -5.26 4.42
C SER A 54 -18.49 -6.69 4.65
N PHE A 55 -18.46 -7.12 5.90
CA PHE A 55 -19.20 -8.29 6.32
C PHE A 55 -20.68 -8.02 6.03
N VAL A 56 -21.22 -8.68 5.00
CA VAL A 56 -22.66 -8.80 4.81
C VAL A 56 -23.08 -10.10 5.50
N PRO A 57 -23.59 -10.06 6.75
CA PRO A 57 -24.21 -11.23 7.33
C PRO A 57 -25.48 -11.57 6.54
N TYR A 58 -25.61 -12.83 6.14
CA TYR A 58 -26.82 -13.41 5.56
C TYR A 58 -27.90 -13.58 6.63
#